data_AF-A0A653BTC3-F1
#
_entry.id   AF-A0A653BTC3-F1
#
_cell.length_a   1.000
_cell.length_b   1.000
_cell.length_c   1.000
_cell.angle_alpha   90.00
_cell.angle_beta   90.00
_cell.angle_gamma   90.00
#
_symmetry.space_group_name_H-M   'P 1'
#
loop_
_entity.id
_entity.type
_entity.pdbx_description
1 polymer ?
#
loop_
_entity_poly.entity_id
_entity_poly.type
_entity_poly.pdbx_seq_one_letter_code
_entity_poly.pdbx_strand_id
1 'polypeptide(L)' 'MENENRKLDKNELDLHIQVVESQVTEEEIIDKIIDSGRIEDAFYVCNVSDIVEKHKHWEHVLPRVQPHYG' A
#
# COMPACT_ATOMS: atom_id res chain seq x y z
N MET A 1 -17.44 -20.38 -24.05
CA MET A 1 -16.00 -20.29 -23.75
C MET A 1 -15.63 -18.83 -23.89
N GLU A 2 -15.85 -18.06 -22.84
CA GLU A 2 -15.42 -16.68 -22.72
C GLU A 2 -15.06 -16.54 -21.25
N ASN A 3 -13.78 -16.31 -20.96
CA ASN A 3 -13.50 -15.23 -20.04
C ASN A 3 -12.17 -14.62 -20.47
N GLU A 4 -12.33 -13.46 -21.08
CA GLU A 4 -11.29 -12.59 -21.56
C GLU A 4 -10.35 -12.23 -20.42
N ASN A 5 -9.09 -12.06 -20.78
CA ASN A 5 -8.09 -11.41 -19.94
C ASN A 5 -8.67 -10.06 -19.44
N ARG A 6 -9.18 -10.02 -18.21
CA ARG A 6 -9.43 -8.77 -17.49
C ARG A 6 -8.07 -8.13 -17.22
N LYS A 7 -7.56 -7.40 -18.22
CA LYS A 7 -6.56 -6.37 -17.96
C LYS A 7 -7.25 -5.37 -17.06
N LEU A 8 -6.93 -5.40 -15.78
CA LEU A 8 -7.33 -4.38 -14.82
C LEU A 8 -6.93 -3.03 -15.42
N ASP A 9 -7.92 -2.22 -15.75
CA ASP A 9 -7.69 -0.85 -16.20
C ASP A 9 -6.96 -0.13 -15.06
N LYS A 10 -5.85 0.54 -15.39
CA LYS A 10 -5.09 1.31 -14.40
C LYS A 10 -5.92 2.44 -13.77
N ASN A 11 -7.03 2.83 -14.42
CA ASN A 11 -8.01 3.78 -13.89
C ASN A 11 -9.09 3.14 -12.99
N GLU A 12 -9.12 1.82 -12.83
CA GLU A 12 -10.06 1.11 -11.95
C GLU A 12 -9.53 0.96 -10.51
N LEU A 13 -8.25 1.28 -10.27
CA LEU A 13 -7.68 1.40 -8.93
C LEU A 13 -8.00 2.79 -8.41
N ASP A 14 -9.05 2.90 -7.60
CA ASP A 14 -9.38 4.11 -6.84
C ASP A 14 -8.33 4.31 -5.72
N LEU A 15 -7.10 4.64 -6.14
CA LEU A 15 -5.94 4.73 -5.27
C LEU A 15 -6.00 6.05 -4.49
N HIS A 16 -6.39 5.96 -3.23
CA HIS A 16 -6.39 7.10 -2.33
C HIS A 16 -5.05 7.22 -1.58
N ILE A 17 -4.28 8.27 -1.87
CA ILE A 17 -3.00 8.54 -1.21
C ILE A 17 -3.18 9.65 -0.18
N GLN A 18 -2.82 9.39 1.06
CA GLN A 18 -2.78 10.37 2.15
C GLN A 18 -1.38 10.46 2.74
N VAL A 19 -0.92 11.68 3.03
CA VAL A 19 0.28 11.93 3.82
C VAL A 19 -0.14 12.04 5.28
N VAL A 20 0.45 11.21 6.13
CA VAL A 20 0.15 11.12 7.56
C VAL A 20 1.34 11.54 8.40
N GLU A 21 1.08 12.09 9.58
CA GLU A 21 2.13 12.40 10.55
C GLU A 21 2.73 11.12 11.14
N SER A 22 4.00 11.16 11.53
CA SER A 22 4.76 9.98 11.97
C SER A 22 4.27 9.31 13.26
N GLN A 23 3.36 9.96 13.99
CA GLN A 23 2.78 9.42 15.22
C GLN A 23 1.50 8.61 14.96
N VAL A 24 0.97 8.66 13.73
CA VAL A 24 -0.28 7.98 13.37
C VAL A 24 0.01 6.56 12.91
N THR A 25 -0.67 5.57 13.48
CA THR A 25 -0.49 4.15 13.14
C THR A 25 -1.43 3.71 12.02
N GLU A 26 -1.14 2.58 11.37
CA GLU A 26 -2.04 2.00 10.37
C GLU A 26 -3.39 1.61 10.96
N GLU A 27 -3.41 1.14 12.22
CA GLU A 27 -4.63 0.80 12.96
C GLU A 27 -5.53 2.03 13.15
N GLU A 28 -4.96 3.17 13.56
CA GLU A 28 -5.71 4.42 13.68
C GLU A 28 -6.27 4.93 12.33
N ILE A 29 -5.59 4.64 11.22
CA ILE A 29 -6.08 4.95 9.87
C ILE A 29 -7.23 4.02 9.49
N ILE A 30 -7.10 2.72 9.77
CA ILE A 30 -8.15 1.72 9.54
C ILE A 30 -9.42 2.11 10.31
N ASP A 31 -9.29 2.44 11.59
CA ASP A 31 -10.41 2.87 12.44
C ASP A 31 -11.08 4.12 11.88
N LYS A 32 -10.30 5.15 11.48
CA LYS A 32 -10.85 6.38 10.87
C LYS A 32 -11.62 6.11 9.57
N ILE A 33 -11.16 5.15 8.76
CA ILE A 33 -11.84 4.78 7.51
C ILE A 33 -13.17 4.08 7.83
N ILE A 34 -13.17 3.14 8.78
CA ILE A 34 -14.39 2.44 9.23
C ILE A 34 -15.40 3.44 9.80
N ASP A 35 -14.95 4.32 10.70
CA ASP A 35 -15.78 5.34 11.33
C ASP A 35 -16.38 6.35 10.34
N SER A 36 -15.75 6.53 9.18
CA SER A 36 -16.28 7.40 8.12
C SER A 36 -17.57 6.85 7.50
N GLY A 37 -17.82 5.54 7.59
CA GLY A 37 -18.96 4.85 6.98
C GLY A 37 -18.99 4.91 5.45
N ARG A 38 -17.89 5.30 4.79
CA ARG A 38 -17.83 5.51 3.33
C ARG A 38 -17.46 4.26 2.53
N ILE A 39 -16.88 3.26 3.18
CA ILE A 39 -16.40 2.04 2.53
C ILE A 39 -17.16 0.85 3.13
N GLU A 40 -17.92 0.15 2.29
CA GLU A 40 -18.69 -1.04 2.67
C GLU A 40 -17.97 -2.35 2.27
N ASP A 41 -17.11 -2.29 1.24
CA ASP A 41 -16.32 -3.42 0.76
C ASP A 41 -14.99 -3.57 1.53
N ALA A 42 -14.37 -4.75 1.41
CA ALA A 42 -13.03 -4.96 1.96
C ALA A 42 -12.01 -4.02 1.28
N PHE A 43 -11.15 -3.40 2.08
CA PHE A 43 -10.12 -2.46 1.62
C PHE A 43 -8.74 -2.79 2.19
N TYR A 44 -7.70 -2.22 1.58
CA TYR A 44 -6.32 -2.32 2.04
C TYR A 44 -5.80 -0.96 2.48
N VAL A 45 -4.99 -0.95 3.52
CA VAL A 45 -4.15 0.18 3.92
C VAL A 45 -2.69 -0.22 3.69
N CYS A 46 -1.94 0.64 3.00
CA CYS A 46 -0.53 0.39 2.67
C CYS A 46 0.33 1.52 3.24
N ASN A 47 1.17 1.19 4.23
CA ASN A 47 2.20 2.10 4.71
C ASN A 47 3.40 2.07 3.76
N VAL A 48 3.51 3.10 2.92
CA VAL A 48 4.62 3.23 1.96
C VAL A 48 5.97 3.47 2.68
N SER A 49 5.97 4.06 3.87
CA SER A 49 7.20 4.29 4.64
C SER A 49 7.88 2.98 5.03
N ASP A 50 7.10 1.95 5.38
CA ASP A 50 7.63 0.61 5.68
C ASP A 50 8.36 0.00 4.48
N ILE A 51 7.90 0.23 3.24
CA ILE A 51 8.60 -0.20 2.02
C ILE A 51 9.96 0.53 1.90
N VAL A 52 9.97 1.84 2.14
CA VAL A 52 11.18 2.67 2.09
C VAL A 52 12.18 2.23 3.17
N GLU A 53 11.69 1.95 4.38
CA GLU A 53 12.51 1.48 5.50
C GLU A 53 13.10 0.10 5.23
N LYS A 54 12.32 -0.82 4.64
CA LYS A 54 12.81 -2.12 4.20
C LYS A 54 13.89 -2.00 3.13
N HIS A 55 13.76 -1.06 2.19
CA HIS A 55 14.81 -0.81 1.20
C HIS A 55 16.10 -0.30 1.85
N LYS A 56 16.00 0.70 2.74
CA LYS A 56 17.16 1.20 3.50
C LYS A 56 17.80 0.09 4.34
N HIS A 57 16.98 -0.75 4.97
CA HIS A 57 17.45 -1.90 5.73
C HIS A 57 18.20 -2.88 4.82
N TRP A 58 17.66 -3.20 3.64
CA TRP A 58 18.31 -4.03 2.64
C TRP A 58 19.70 -3.50 2.25
N GLU A 59 19.80 -2.21 1.92
CA GLU A 59 21.08 -1.58 1.57
C GLU A 59 22.10 -1.68 2.72
N HIS A 60 21.62 -1.61 3.96
CA HIS A 60 22.46 -1.76 5.14
C HIS A 60 22.94 -3.21 5.35
N VAL A 61 22.04 -4.20 5.25
CA VAL A 61 22.37 -5.60 5.56
C VAL A 61 23.00 -6.36 4.39
N LEU A 62 22.69 -5.96 3.15
CA LEU A 62 23.16 -6.57 1.91
C LEU A 62 23.77 -5.51 0.97
N PRO A 63 24.83 -4.79 1.39
CA PRO A 63 25.36 -3.64 0.66
C PRO A 63 25.94 -3.97 -0.72
N ARG A 64 26.14 -5.27 -1.02
CA ARG A 64 26.68 -5.75 -2.30
C ARG A 64 25.61 -6.39 -3.21
N VAL A 65 24.37 -6.47 -2.76
CA VAL A 65 23.27 -7.10 -3.50
C VAL A 65 22.25 -6.04 -3.87
N GLN A 66 22.07 -5.80 -5.17
CA GLN A 66 21.04 -4.90 -5.66
C GLN A 66 19.66 -5.58 -5.53
N PRO A 67 18.67 -4.97 -4.86
CA PRO A 67 17.31 -5.50 -4.86
C PRO A 67 16.64 -5.24 -6.21
N HIS A 68 15.91 -6.25 -6.71
CA HIS A 68 15.10 -6.18 -7.92
C HIS A 68 13.64 -6.46 -7.56
N TYR A 69 12.82 -5.42 -7.52
CA TYR A 69 11.37 -5.52 -7.31
C TYR A 69 10.69 -5.73 -8.68
N GLY A 70 9.84 -6.75 -8.80
CA GLY A 70 9.15 -7.13 -10.04
C GLY A 70 7.73 -6.61 -10.15
#